data_AF-A0A5N6VCL1-F1
#
_entry.id   AF-A0A5N6VCL1-F1
#
_cell.length_a   1.000
_cell.length_b   1.000
_cell.length_c   1.000
_cell.angle_alpha   90.00
_cell.angle_beta   90.00
_cell.angle_gamma   90.00
#
_symmetry.space_group_name_H-M   'P 1'
#
loop_
_entity.id
_entity.type
_entity.pdbx_description
1 polymer ?
#
loop_
_entity_poly.entity_id
_entity_poly.type
_entity_poly.pdbx_seq_one_letter_code
_entity_poly.pdbx_strand_id
1 'polypeptide(L)'
;MEYHEILLGFRSVSGTYEDESLADIVLEVLHRHNLAHWILRITTDNASNNGTMFSILTAKLKAQLPQFQDTLIDYELLKIIKTQHHIPCLAHVIQLAATALLRKLSLETPNDEIQYN
;
A
#
# COMPACT_ATOMS: atom_id res chain seq x y z
N MET A 1 -24.02 9.75 -1.50
CA MET A 1 -23.19 8.55 -1.69
C MET A 1 -22.90 7.99 -0.32
N GLU A 2 -23.09 6.70 -0.13
CA GLU A 2 -22.86 6.02 1.14
C GLU A 2 -21.51 5.30 1.07
N TYR A 3 -20.68 5.47 2.09
CA TYR A 3 -19.36 4.87 2.15
C TYR A 3 -19.48 3.36 2.40
N HIS A 4 -18.71 2.57 1.66
CA HIS A 4 -18.67 1.12 1.81
C HIS A 4 -17.22 0.66 1.98
N GLU A 5 -17.00 -0.20 2.97
CA GLU A 5 -15.72 -0.83 3.25
C GLU A 5 -15.90 -2.35 3.27
N ILE A 6 -15.01 -3.07 2.59
CA ILE A 6 -15.07 -4.53 2.46
C ILE A 6 -13.67 -5.10 2.63
N LEU A 7 -13.55 -6.12 3.49
CA LEU A 7 -12.32 -6.90 3.63
C LEU A 7 -12.20 -7.88 2.45
N LEU A 8 -11.27 -7.61 1.53
CA LEU A 8 -11.06 -8.45 0.35
C LEU A 8 -10.15 -9.67 0.62
N GLY A 9 -9.28 -9.57 1.63
CA GLY A 9 -8.34 -10.63 1.98
C GLY A 9 -7.67 -10.41 3.33
N PHE A 10 -7.45 -11.51 4.04
CA PHE A 10 -6.60 -11.59 5.22
C PHE A 10 -5.70 -12.82 5.04
N ARG A 11 -4.38 -12.62 5.11
CA ARG A 11 -3.38 -13.64 4.79
C ARG A 11 -2.25 -13.57 5.80
N SER A 12 -1.87 -14.73 6.32
CA SER A 12 -0.60 -14.87 7.02
C SER A 12 0.51 -14.84 5.98
N VAL A 13 1.48 -13.94 6.15
CA VAL A 13 2.69 -13.89 5.33
C VAL A 13 3.78 -14.61 6.11
N SER A 14 4.29 -15.72 5.58
CA SER A 14 5.33 -16.54 6.25
C SER A 14 6.63 -16.49 5.46
N GLY A 15 7.75 -16.18 6.13
CA GLY A 15 9.09 -16.14 5.54
C GLY A 15 9.81 -14.80 5.79
N THR A 16 11.08 -14.73 5.39
CA THR A 16 11.82 -13.45 5.32
C THR A 16 11.15 -12.57 4.26
N TYR A 17 10.86 -11.32 4.58
CA TYR A 17 10.11 -10.35 3.77
C TYR A 17 10.74 -10.07 2.40
N GLU A 18 10.73 -11.03 1.48
CA GLU A 18 11.04 -10.77 0.09
C GLU A 18 9.86 -9.97 -0.47
N ASP A 19 10.07 -8.67 -0.70
CA ASP A 19 9.05 -7.70 -1.13
C ASP A 19 8.23 -8.17 -2.36
N GLU A 20 8.81 -9.06 -3.19
CA GLU A 20 8.13 -9.74 -4.30
C GLU A 20 6.94 -10.59 -3.84
N SER A 21 7.06 -11.28 -2.69
CA SER A 21 6.01 -12.13 -2.14
C SER A 21 4.76 -11.34 -1.77
N LEU A 22 4.92 -10.14 -1.20
CA LEU A 22 3.77 -9.33 -0.78
C LEU A 22 3.02 -8.75 -1.99
N ALA A 23 3.75 -8.32 -3.03
CA ALA A 23 3.15 -7.85 -4.26
C ALA A 23 2.32 -8.95 -4.94
N ASP A 24 2.82 -10.19 -4.94
CA ASP A 24 2.12 -11.35 -5.52
C ASP A 24 0.86 -11.71 -4.74
N ILE A 25 0.90 -11.68 -3.41
CA ILE A 25 -0.28 -11.91 -2.57
C ILE A 25 -1.37 -10.87 -2.86
N VAL A 26 -1.02 -9.59 -2.94
CA VAL A 26 -1.97 -8.52 -3.25
C VAL A 26 -2.55 -8.69 -4.66
N LEU A 27 -1.70 -9.00 -5.64
CA LEU A 27 -2.12 -9.25 -7.01
C LEU A 27 -3.11 -10.42 -7.11
N GLU A 28 -2.86 -11.52 -6.40
CA GLU A 28 -3.77 -12.67 -6.34
C GLU A 28 -5.15 -12.29 -5.79
N VAL A 29 -5.20 -11.48 -4.73
CA VAL A 29 -6.47 -10.98 -4.16
C VAL A 29 -7.22 -10.12 -5.17
N LEU A 30 -6.50 -9.24 -5.88
CA LEU A 30 -7.09 -8.37 -6.90
C LEU A 30 -7.66 -9.17 -8.08
N HIS A 31 -6.92 -10.18 -8.58
CA HIS A 31 -7.41 -11.06 -9.66
C HIS A 31 -8.61 -11.88 -9.23
N ARG A 32 -8.57 -12.46 -8.02
CA ARG A 32 -9.67 -13.26 -7.48
C ARG A 32 -11.00 -12.52 -7.50
N HIS A 33 -10.98 -11.21 -7.31
CA HIS A 33 -12.16 -10.35 -7.28
C HIS A 33 -12.36 -9.54 -8.57
N ASN A 34 -11.59 -9.79 -9.64
CA ASN A 34 -11.62 -9.02 -10.89
C ASN A 34 -11.39 -7.51 -10.73
N LEU A 35 -10.60 -7.12 -9.71
CA LEU A 35 -10.33 -5.73 -9.36
C LEU A 35 -9.01 -5.20 -9.92
N ALA A 36 -8.18 -6.02 -10.56
CA ALA A 36 -6.85 -5.60 -11.06
C ALA A 36 -6.90 -4.37 -12.00
N HIS A 37 -8.01 -4.19 -12.72
CA HIS A 37 -8.24 -3.04 -13.61
C HIS A 37 -9.07 -1.89 -12.97
N TRP A 38 -9.47 -2.04 -11.71
CA TRP A 38 -10.39 -1.13 -11.00
C TRP A 38 -9.74 -0.47 -9.77
N ILE A 39 -8.41 -0.41 -9.74
CA ILE A 39 -7.65 0.15 -8.62
C ILE A 39 -7.45 1.64 -8.88
N LEU A 40 -8.00 2.49 -8.01
CA LEU A 40 -7.78 3.94 -8.09
C LEU A 40 -6.52 4.38 -7.32
N ARG A 41 -6.36 3.89 -6.08
CA ARG A 41 -5.27 4.26 -5.16
C ARG A 41 -4.97 3.12 -4.20
N ILE A 42 -3.74 3.08 -3.71
CA ILE A 42 -3.30 2.16 -2.65
C ILE A 42 -2.77 2.99 -1.48
N THR A 43 -3.26 2.70 -0.28
CA THR A 43 -2.78 3.31 0.97
C THR A 43 -2.13 2.22 1.81
N THR A 44 -0.91 2.44 2.28
CA THR A 44 -0.22 1.55 3.22
C THR A 44 0.47 2.38 4.30
N ASP A 45 1.01 1.77 5.35
CA ASP A 45 1.92 2.48 6.25
C ASP A 45 3.20 2.95 5.51
N ASN A 46 4.02 3.76 6.19
CA ASN A 46 5.23 4.35 5.63
C ASN A 46 6.49 3.46 5.83
N ALA A 47 6.35 2.16 6.03
CA ALA A 47 7.48 1.25 6.04
C ALA A 47 8.10 1.15 4.63
N SER A 48 9.43 1.04 4.55
CA SER A 48 10.17 1.07 3.28
C SER A 48 9.80 -0.08 2.34
N ASN A 49 9.50 -1.27 2.89
CA ASN A 49 9.07 -2.44 2.15
C ASN A 49 7.76 -2.21 1.37
N ASN A 50 6.85 -1.39 1.88
CA ASN A 50 5.59 -1.06 1.19
C ASN A 50 5.83 -0.24 -0.08
N GLY A 51 6.85 0.60 -0.11
CA GLY A 51 7.26 1.31 -1.33
C GLY A 51 7.80 0.36 -2.40
N THR A 52 8.62 -0.61 -2.00
CA THR A 52 9.13 -1.66 -2.90
C THR A 52 8.00 -2.54 -3.43
N MET A 53 7.14 -3.04 -2.54
CA MET A 53 5.96 -3.83 -2.90
C MET A 53 5.07 -3.09 -3.90
N PHE A 54 4.76 -1.81 -3.65
CA PHE A 54 3.95 -1.00 -4.56
C PHE A 54 4.59 -0.87 -5.95
N SER A 55 5.91 -0.70 -6.00
CA SER A 55 6.66 -0.59 -7.26
C SER A 55 6.58 -1.89 -8.07
N ILE A 56 6.76 -3.04 -7.41
CA ILE A 56 6.66 -4.37 -8.03
C ILE A 56 5.23 -4.65 -8.50
N LEU A 57 4.24 -4.40 -7.64
CA LEU A 57 2.82 -4.58 -7.98
C LEU A 57 2.43 -3.74 -9.19
N THR A 58 2.86 -2.48 -9.24
CA THR A 58 2.61 -1.57 -10.37
C THR A 58 3.24 -2.09 -11.65
N ALA A 59 4.46 -2.63 -11.59
CA ALA A 59 5.12 -3.23 -12.75
C ALA A 59 4.37 -4.48 -13.26
N LYS A 60 3.87 -5.34 -12.36
CA LYS A 60 3.09 -6.53 -12.72
C LYS A 60 1.73 -6.15 -13.33
N LEU A 61 1.03 -5.19 -12.76
CA LEU A 61 -0.23 -4.67 -13.31
C LEU A 61 -0.02 -4.03 -14.69
N LYS A 62 1.05 -3.26 -14.88
CA LYS A 62 1.46 -2.69 -16.19
C LYS A 62 1.64 -3.78 -17.25
N ALA A 63 2.35 -4.84 -16.91
CA ALA A 63 2.66 -5.93 -17.85
C ALA A 63 1.41 -6.71 -18.30
N GLN A 64 0.33 -6.67 -17.52
CA GLN A 64 -0.94 -7.34 -17.83
C GLN A 64 -1.91 -6.49 -18.64
N LEU A 65 -1.64 -5.19 -18.79
CA LEU A 65 -2.46 -4.37 -19.67
C LEU A 65 -2.23 -4.79 -21.12
N PRO A 66 -3.30 -4.97 -21.92
CA PRO A 66 -3.17 -5.15 -23.36
C PRO A 66 -2.33 -4.01 -23.94
N GLN A 67 -1.53 -4.27 -24.97
CA GLN A 67 -0.81 -3.23 -25.72
C GLN A 67 -1.75 -2.30 -26.52
N PHE A 68 -3.03 -2.21 -26.18
CA PHE A 68 -4.06 -1.60 -27.03
C PHE A 68 -4.44 -0.19 -26.63
N GLN A 69 -4.50 0.62 -27.68
CA GLN A 69 -4.91 2.01 -27.78
C GLN A 69 -6.41 2.20 -27.57
N ASP A 70 -6.75 3.38 -27.04
CA ASP A 70 -7.99 4.13 -27.27
C ASP A 70 -9.31 3.73 -26.58
N THR A 71 -9.32 3.52 -25.25
CA THR A 71 -10.53 3.80 -24.46
C THR A 71 -10.30 4.76 -23.29
N LEU A 72 -11.33 5.54 -22.91
CA LEU A 72 -11.28 6.48 -21.77
C LEU A 72 -10.96 5.80 -20.43
N ILE A 73 -11.30 4.51 -20.31
CA ILE A 73 -10.98 3.66 -19.15
C ILE A 73 -9.45 3.42 -19.10
N ASP A 74 -8.81 3.26 -20.26
CA ASP A 74 -7.36 3.12 -20.36
C ASP A 74 -6.63 4.40 -19.95
N TYR A 75 -7.20 5.59 -20.18
CA TYR A 75 -6.56 6.86 -19.82
C TYR A 75 -6.46 7.07 -18.30
N GLU A 76 -7.51 6.74 -17.55
CA GLU A 76 -7.47 6.83 -16.08
C GLU A 76 -6.59 5.73 -15.47
N LEU A 77 -6.64 4.50 -15.99
CA LEU A 77 -5.68 3.44 -15.64
C LEU A 77 -4.23 3.85 -15.96
N LEU A 78 -3.97 4.44 -17.13
CA LEU A 78 -2.67 4.97 -17.53
C LEU A 78 -2.21 6.12 -16.63
N LYS A 79 -3.10 6.99 -16.17
CA LYS A 79 -2.77 7.98 -15.13
C LYS A 79 -2.38 7.28 -13.84
N ILE A 80 -3.15 6.29 -13.40
CA ILE A 80 -2.89 5.54 -12.16
C ILE A 80 -1.52 4.84 -12.19
N ILE A 81 -1.13 4.42 -13.37
CA ILE A 81 0.09 3.69 -13.64
C ILE A 81 1.30 4.61 -13.88
N LYS A 82 1.06 5.87 -14.29
CA LYS A 82 2.08 6.89 -14.54
C LYS A 82 2.34 7.79 -13.34
N THR A 83 1.33 8.08 -12.52
CA THR A 83 1.48 8.88 -11.29
C THR A 83 1.53 7.96 -10.09
N GLN A 84 2.57 8.10 -9.29
CA GLN A 84 2.85 7.27 -8.12
C GLN A 84 1.73 7.43 -7.06
N HIS A 85 0.73 6.53 -7.05
CA HIS A 85 -0.45 6.61 -6.17
C HIS A 85 -0.31 5.84 -4.85
N HIS A 86 0.91 5.74 -4.37
CA HIS A 86 1.15 5.28 -3.01
C HIS A 86 0.88 6.44 -2.06
N ILE A 87 -0.18 6.31 -1.25
CA ILE A 87 -0.48 7.27 -0.18
C ILE A 87 0.00 6.66 1.14
N PRO A 88 0.91 7.32 1.86
CA PRO A 88 1.28 6.86 3.20
C PRO A 88 0.11 7.03 4.17
N CYS A 89 -0.03 6.10 5.09
CA CYS A 89 -1.08 6.10 6.11
C CYS A 89 -1.01 7.38 6.95
N LEU A 90 -2.12 8.12 6.99
CA LEU A 90 -2.21 9.37 7.75
C LEU A 90 -1.86 9.18 9.23
N ALA A 91 -2.30 8.09 9.85
CA ALA A 91 -1.98 7.80 11.25
C ALA A 91 -0.47 7.66 11.47
N HIS A 92 0.23 6.98 10.56
CA HIS A 92 1.68 6.83 10.64
C HIS A 92 2.40 8.17 10.41
N VAL A 93 1.91 9.01 9.48
CA VAL A 93 2.45 10.36 9.27
C VAL A 93 2.29 11.23 10.53
N ILE A 94 1.12 11.18 11.18
CA ILE A 94 0.87 11.89 12.46
C ILE A 94 1.82 11.38 13.54
N GLN A 95 2.00 10.06 13.67
CA GLN A 95 2.93 9.46 14.62
C GLN A 95 4.37 9.94 14.40
N LEU A 96 4.84 9.98 13.15
CA LEU A 96 6.18 10.48 12.81
C LEU A 96 6.32 11.96 13.18
N ALA A 97 5.33 12.78 12.87
CA ALA A 97 5.34 14.21 13.19
C ALA A 97 5.35 14.46 14.71
N ALA A 98 4.51 13.76 15.47
CA ALA A 98 4.46 13.83 16.93
C ALA A 98 5.79 13.38 17.56
N THR A 99 6.34 12.26 17.09
CA THR A 99 7.64 11.74 17.57
C THR A 99 8.77 12.74 17.32
N ALA A 100 8.82 13.34 16.12
CA ALA A 100 9.81 14.36 15.79
C ALA A 100 9.69 15.61 16.68
N LEU A 101 8.46 16.03 16.99
CA LEU A 101 8.20 17.15 17.88
C LEU A 101 8.66 16.84 19.31
N LEU A 102 8.27 15.69 19.87
CA LEU A 102 8.63 15.30 21.24
C LEU A 102 10.14 15.16 21.43
N ARG A 103 10.84 14.58 20.44
CA ARG A 103 12.31 14.51 20.43
C ARG A 103 12.95 15.89 20.49
N LYS A 104 12.42 16.86 19.75
CA LYS A 104 12.91 18.26 19.80
C LYS A 104 12.66 18.94 21.14
N LEU A 105 11.62 18.51 21.86
CA LEU A 105 11.29 19.03 23.18
C LEU A 105 11.99 18.29 24.32
N SER A 106 12.84 17.30 24.01
CA SER A 106 13.48 16.40 25.00
C SER A 106 12.48 15.71 25.93
N LEU A 107 11.23 15.58 25.50
CA LEU A 107 10.18 14.83 26.19
C LEU A 107 10.21 13.38 25.68
N GLU A 108 11.33 12.70 25.88
CA GLU A 108 11.36 11.25 25.64
C GLU A 108 10.69 10.55 26.83
N THR A 109 9.48 10.04 26.61
CA THR A 109 8.97 8.94 27.43
C THR A 109 9.69 7.67 26.99
N PRO A 110 10.35 6.93 27.89
CA PRO A 110 10.90 5.62 27.56
C PRO A 110 9.80 4.74 26.97
N ASN A 111 10.09 4.07 25.85
CA ASN A 111 9.23 3.03 25.29
C ASN A 111 9.46 1.76 26.11
N ASP A 112 9.09 1.79 27.38
CA ASP A 112 9.11 0.60 28.23
C ASP A 112 7.95 -0.27 27.75
N GLU A 113 8.29 -1.34 27.03
CA GLU A 113 7.35 -2.42 26.78
C GLU A 113 6.82 -2.87 28.15
N ILE A 114 5.51 -2.72 28.36
CA ILE A 114 4.84 -3.24 29.55
C ILE A 114 5.02 -4.76 29.50
N GLN A 115 5.99 -5.27 30.26
CA GLN A 115 6.12 -6.70 30.48
C GLN A 115 4.92 -7.15 31.30
N TYR A 116 4.03 -7.91 30.66
CA TYR A 116 3.01 -8.68 31.37
C TYR A 116 3.73 -9.84 32.07
N ASN A 117 3.86 -9.74 33.40
CA ASN A 117 4.17 -10.87 34.27
C ASN A 117 2.94 -11.75 34.48
#